data_AF-A0A352UN85-F1
#
_entry.id   AF-A0A352UN85-F1
#
_cell.length_a   1.000
_cell.length_b   1.000
_cell.length_c   1.000
_cell.angle_alpha   90.00
_cell.angle_beta   90.00
_cell.angle_gamma   90.00
#
_symmetry.space_group_name_H-M   'P 1'
#
loop_
_entity.id
_entity.type
_entity.pdbx_description
1 polymer ?
#
loop_
_entity_poly.entity_id
_entity_poly.type
_entity_poly.pdbx_seq_one_letter_code
_entity_poly.pdbx_strand_id
1 'polypeptide(L)'
;MLKSELAGYMEIFHCGEQYAAVSRELEMAFGIKGAELRALINALRRDGVPICSNEKGYFYAETDAELLRTIRHMSSRIAGISGAIRGLKKARTRFDPGQTSLPMGGGDDL
;
A
#
# COMPACT_ATOMS: atom_id res chain seq x y z
N MET A 1 16.69 11.98 12.13
CA MET A 1 16.56 11.71 13.57
C MET A 1 15.29 10.94 13.85
N LEU A 2 14.11 11.55 13.65
CA LEU A 2 12.83 10.90 13.93
C LEU A 2 12.60 9.53 13.24
N LYS A 3 12.99 9.41 11.96
CA LYS A 3 12.85 8.16 11.21
C LYS A 3 13.65 6.99 11.83
N SER A 4 14.91 7.24 12.20
CA SER A 4 15.77 6.24 12.82
C SER A 4 15.37 5.93 14.27
N GLU A 5 14.86 6.93 15.01
CA GLU A 5 14.31 6.74 16.35
C GLU A 5 13.06 5.86 16.33
N LEU A 6 12.13 6.11 15.38
CA LEU A 6 10.95 5.27 15.19
C LEU A 6 11.32 3.83 14.84
N ALA A 7 12.31 3.63 13.97
CA ALA A 7 12.78 2.29 13.64
C ALA A 7 13.31 1.53 14.86
N GLY A 8 14.23 2.15 15.62
CA GLY A 8 14.79 1.53 16.82
C GLY A 8 13.74 1.30 17.91
N TYR A 9 12.79 2.22 18.08
CA TYR A 9 11.66 2.05 19.01
C TYR A 9 10.78 0.84 18.63
N MET A 10 10.47 0.68 17.35
CA MET A 10 9.71 -0.47 16.84
C MET A 10 10.46 -1.79 17.04
N GLU A 11 11.76 -1.80 16.75
CA GLU A 11 12.60 -3.00 16.91
C GLU A 11 12.72 -3.44 18.38
N ILE A 12 12.85 -2.49 19.30
CA ILE A 12 13.05 -2.79 20.72
C ILE A 12 11.75 -3.14 21.43
N PHE A 13 10.67 -2.38 21.19
CA PHE A 13 9.44 -2.47 22.01
C PHE A 13 8.28 -3.18 21.31
N HIS A 14 8.33 -3.32 19.98
CA HIS A 14 7.20 -3.81 19.19
C HIS A 14 7.63 -4.88 18.16
N CYS A 15 8.56 -5.75 18.54
CA CYS A 15 9.04 -6.87 17.71
C CYS A 15 8.08 -8.06 17.78
N GLY A 16 7.37 -8.35 16.68
CA GLY A 16 6.38 -9.40 16.55
C GLY A 16 4.93 -8.88 16.60
N GLU A 17 4.03 -9.55 15.89
CA GLU A 17 2.62 -9.14 15.74
C GLU A 17 1.87 -9.04 17.08
N GLN A 18 2.28 -9.85 18.07
CA GLN A 18 1.72 -9.82 19.42
C GLN A 18 1.97 -8.50 20.16
N TYR A 19 2.97 -7.71 19.74
CA TYR A 19 3.32 -6.42 20.33
C TYR A 19 2.96 -5.24 19.43
N ALA A 20 1.98 -5.40 18.55
CA ALA A 20 1.57 -4.32 17.65
C ALA A 20 1.11 -3.05 18.39
N ALA A 21 1.68 -1.92 18.00
CA ALA A 21 1.33 -0.59 18.47
C ALA A 21 0.21 0.01 17.63
N VAL A 22 -0.83 0.53 18.29
CA VAL A 22 -1.88 1.28 17.58
C VAL A 22 -1.37 2.63 17.11
N SER A 23 -1.92 3.17 16.01
CA SER A 23 -1.50 4.48 15.44
C SER A 23 -1.48 5.59 16.50
N ARG A 24 -2.49 5.62 17.38
CA ARG A 24 -2.64 6.66 18.40
C ARG A 24 -1.49 6.64 19.42
N GLU A 25 -1.01 5.46 19.79
CA GLU A 25 0.11 5.29 20.71
C GLU A 25 1.39 5.87 20.11
N LEU A 26 1.68 5.52 18.85
CA LEU A 26 2.85 6.05 18.13
C LEU A 26 2.75 7.55 17.88
N GLU A 27 1.56 8.06 17.55
CA GLU A 27 1.33 9.51 17.41
C GLU A 27 1.64 10.26 18.71
N MET A 28 1.25 9.72 19.86
CA MET A 28 1.55 10.32 21.16
C MET A 28 3.03 10.19 21.54
N ALA A 29 3.64 9.03 21.33
CA ALA A 29 5.05 8.78 21.66
C ALA A 29 6.02 9.66 20.86
N PHE A 30 5.69 9.93 19.59
CA PHE A 30 6.55 10.71 18.69
C PHE A 30 6.08 12.15 18.47
N GLY A 31 4.95 12.55 19.06
CA GLY A 31 4.41 13.92 18.92
C GLY A 31 3.99 14.28 17.49
N ILE A 32 3.59 13.28 16.69
CA ILE A 32 3.25 13.44 15.27
C ILE A 32 1.79 13.09 15.00
N LYS A 33 1.28 13.52 13.83
CA LYS A 33 -0.06 13.16 13.36
C LYS A 33 -0.02 11.88 12.55
N GLY A 34 -1.14 11.15 12.50
CA GLY A 34 -1.23 9.88 11.77
C GLY A 34 -0.82 9.96 10.28
N ALA A 35 -1.00 11.10 9.61
CA ALA A 35 -0.53 11.29 8.23
C ALA A 35 1.00 11.24 8.11
N GLU A 36 1.68 11.91 9.04
CA GLU A 36 3.13 11.93 9.13
C GLU A 36 3.67 10.57 9.56
N LEU A 37 3.04 9.92 10.55
CA LEU A 37 3.40 8.56 10.96
C LEU A 37 3.35 7.59 9.78
N ARG A 38 2.25 7.59 9.00
CA ARG A 38 2.10 6.74 7.81
C ARG A 38 3.17 7.03 6.76
N ALA A 39 3.56 8.29 6.57
CA ALA A 39 4.62 8.67 5.65
C ALA A 39 5.99 8.16 6.12
N LEU A 40 6.31 8.30 7.41
CA LEU A 40 7.54 7.80 8.01
C LEU A 40 7.66 6.28 7.93
N ILE A 41 6.60 5.56 8.28
CA ILE A 41 6.54 4.09 8.18
C ILE A 41 6.76 3.62 6.74
N ASN A 42 6.10 4.27 5.76
CA ASN A 42 6.29 3.93 4.35
C ASN A 42 7.70 4.27 3.85
N ALA A 43 8.33 5.34 4.34
CA ALA A 43 9.72 5.64 4.04
C ALA A 43 10.65 4.56 4.61
N LEU A 44 10.45 4.14 5.86
CA LEU A 44 11.20 3.05 6.49
C LEU A 44 11.08 1.72 5.72
N ARG A 45 9.87 1.36 5.28
CA ARG A 45 9.65 0.17 4.44
C ARG A 45 10.41 0.24 3.12
N ARG A 46 10.46 1.41 2.48
CA ARG A 46 11.23 1.61 1.25
C ARG A 46 12.74 1.48 1.47
N ASP A 47 13.20 1.76 2.68
CA ASP A 47 14.60 1.58 3.09
C ASP A 47 14.91 0.15 3.54
N GLY A 48 13.93 -0.77 3.50
CA GLY A 48 14.09 -2.16 3.87
C GLY A 48 13.85 -2.48 5.35
N VAL A 49 13.38 -1.52 6.15
CA VAL A 49 13.04 -1.77 7.56
C VAL A 49 11.73 -2.56 7.64
N PRO A 50 11.70 -3.73 8.32
CA PRO A 50 10.60 -4.70 8.24
C PRO A 50 9.40 -4.33 9.14
N ILE A 51 8.92 -3.09 9.06
CA ILE A 51 7.74 -2.66 9.82
C ILE A 51 6.47 -3.13 9.12
N CYS A 52 5.78 -4.07 9.73
CA CYS A 52 4.53 -4.67 9.28
C CYS A 52 3.31 -3.89 9.78
N SER A 53 2.13 -4.24 9.25
CA SER A 53 0.87 -3.69 9.75
C SER A 53 -0.31 -4.61 9.47
N ASN A 54 -1.21 -4.72 10.45
CA ASN A 54 -2.46 -5.46 10.39
C ASN A 54 -3.58 -4.67 11.09
N GLU A 55 -4.68 -5.33 11.43
CA GLU A 55 -5.81 -4.76 12.17
C GLU A 55 -5.48 -4.32 13.60
N LYS A 56 -4.41 -4.87 14.21
CA LYS A 56 -3.98 -4.53 15.57
C LYS A 56 -3.08 -3.30 15.60
N GLY A 57 -2.34 -3.03 14.53
CA GLY A 57 -1.48 -1.85 14.43
C GLY A 57 -0.21 -2.07 13.63
N TYR A 58 0.85 -1.35 14.00
CA TYR A 58 2.19 -1.46 13.43
C TYR A 58 3.12 -2.25 14.35
N PHE A 59 3.99 -3.06 13.77
CA PHE A 59 4.97 -3.85 14.52
C PHE A 59 6.20 -4.10 13.65
N TYR A 60 7.35 -4.32 14.29
CA TYR A 60 8.55 -4.80 13.62
C TYR A 60 8.41 -6.32 13.41
N ALA A 61 8.66 -6.84 12.21
CA ALA A 61 8.50 -8.27 11.96
C ALA A 61 9.53 -9.10 12.76
N GLU A 62 9.04 -10.05 13.54
CA GLU A 62 9.85 -11.06 14.23
C GLU A 62 10.05 -12.29 13.32
N THR A 63 9.09 -12.57 12.45
CA THR A 63 9.12 -13.74 11.55
C THR A 63 8.95 -13.38 10.08
N ASP A 64 9.51 -14.21 9.20
CA ASP A 64 9.29 -14.09 7.74
C ASP A 64 7.80 -14.19 7.37
N ALA A 65 7.04 -15.02 8.09
CA ALA A 65 5.61 -15.18 7.88
C ALA A 65 4.84 -13.86 8.11
N GLU A 66 5.21 -13.07 9.11
CA GLU A 66 4.62 -11.74 9.37
C GLU A 66 4.92 -10.76 8.23
N LEU A 67 6.17 -10.74 7.77
CA LEU A 67 6.61 -9.91 6.66
C LEU A 67 5.84 -10.27 5.37
N LEU A 68 5.78 -11.56 5.04
CA LEU A 68 5.06 -12.06 3.87
C LEU A 68 3.56 -11.76 3.93
N ARG A 69 2.92 -11.80 5.12
CA ARG A 69 1.51 -11.39 5.27
C ARG A 69 1.32 -9.93 4.88
N THR A 70 2.18 -9.04 5.35
CA THR A 70 2.11 -7.60 5.01
C THR A 70 2.36 -7.36 3.52
N ILE A 71 3.35 -8.04 2.93
CA ILE A 71 3.63 -7.97 1.48
C ILE A 71 2.40 -8.41 0.69
N ARG A 72 1.82 -9.57 0.99
CA ARG A 72 0.62 -10.09 0.33
C ARG A 72 -0.56 -9.14 0.42
N HIS A 73 -0.78 -8.53 1.59
CA HIS A 73 -1.84 -7.54 1.78
C HIS A 73 -1.63 -6.32 0.86
N MET A 74 -0.41 -5.78 0.80
CA MET A 74 -0.10 -4.66 -0.10
C MET A 74 -0.23 -5.03 -1.58
N SER A 75 0.23 -6.22 -1.99
CA SER A 75 0.06 -6.73 -3.36
C SER A 75 -1.41 -6.86 -3.76
N SER A 76 -2.27 -7.32 -2.84
CA SER A 76 -3.73 -7.38 -3.06
C SER A 76 -4.31 -5.99 -3.32
N ARG A 77 -3.88 -4.96 -2.57
CA ARG A 77 -4.29 -3.58 -2.79
C ARG A 77 -3.84 -3.05 -4.15
N ILE A 78 -2.61 -3.39 -4.59
CA ILE A 78 -2.14 -3.05 -5.95
C ILE A 78 -3.05 -3.67 -7.01
N ALA A 79 -3.46 -4.92 -6.85
CA ALA A 79 -4.38 -5.59 -7.77
C ALA A 79 -5.76 -4.89 -7.80
N GLY A 80 -6.30 -4.51 -6.64
CA GLY A 80 -7.55 -3.76 -6.53
C GLY A 80 -7.48 -2.39 -7.21
N ILE A 81 -6.41 -1.61 -6.95
CA ILE A 81 -6.15 -0.32 -7.60
C ILE A 81 -6.05 -0.49 -9.12
N SER A 82 -5.34 -1.53 -9.58
CA SER A 82 -5.22 -1.84 -11.00
C SER A 82 -6.57 -2.16 -11.64
N GLY A 83 -7.45 -2.88 -10.91
CA GLY A 83 -8.82 -3.13 -11.31
C GLY A 83 -9.65 -1.84 -11.46
N ALA A 84 -9.56 -0.95 -10.48
CA ALA A 84 -10.24 0.36 -10.52
C ALA A 84 -9.75 1.21 -11.70
N ILE A 85 -8.43 1.28 -11.94
CA ILE A 85 -7.85 1.99 -13.09
C ILE A 85 -8.39 1.42 -14.42
N ARG A 86 -8.48 0.09 -14.57
CA ARG A 86 -9.08 -0.53 -15.77
C ARG A 86 -10.54 -0.12 -15.95
N GLY A 87 -11.32 -0.10 -14.87
CA GLY A 87 -12.70 0.38 -14.88
C GLY A 87 -12.82 1.83 -15.36
N LEU A 88 -11.98 2.73 -14.85
CA LEU A 88 -11.94 4.13 -15.26
C LEU A 88 -11.50 4.30 -16.72
N LYS A 89 -10.50 3.53 -17.18
CA LYS A 89 -10.10 3.52 -18.60
C LYS A 89 -11.24 3.07 -19.52
N LYS A 90 -12.04 2.08 -19.11
CA LYS A 90 -13.24 1.66 -19.85
C LYS A 90 -14.31 2.77 -19.89
N ALA A 91 -14.54 3.43 -18.76
CA ALA A 91 -15.49 4.54 -18.66
C ALA A 91 -15.09 5.76 -19.51
N ARG A 92 -13.80 5.92 -19.84
CA ARG A 92 -13.30 6.98 -20.74
C ARG A 92 -14.00 6.99 -22.10
N THR A 93 -14.47 5.84 -22.61
CA THR A 93 -15.25 5.73 -23.86
C THR A 93 -16.52 6.60 -23.86
N ARG A 94 -17.07 6.94 -22.70
CA ARG A 94 -18.24 7.84 -22.58
C ARG A 94 -17.91 9.30 -22.88
N PHE A 95 -16.64 9.68 -22.72
CA PHE A 95 -16.15 11.04 -22.96
C PHE A 95 -15.48 11.19 -24.32
N ASP A 96 -15.26 10.08 -25.03
CA ASP A 96 -14.71 10.06 -26.38
C ASP A 96 -15.57 9.16 -27.29
N PRO A 97 -16.76 9.64 -27.71
CA PRO A 97 -17.66 8.88 -28.57
C PRO A 97 -17.14 8.71 -30.01
N GLY A 98 -15.98 9.30 -30.34
CA GLY A 98 -15.46 9.42 -31.69
C GLY A 98 -14.77 8.18 -32.28
N GLN A 99 -14.59 7.10 -31.50
CA GLN A 99 -14.12 5.83 -32.06
C GLN A 99 -15.29 4.90 -32.36
N THR A 100 -16.17 5.36 -33.25
CA THR A 100 -16.94 4.49 -34.12
C THR A 100 -15.91 3.60 -34.84
N SER A 101 -15.75 2.36 -34.36
CA SER A 101 -15.16 1.32 -35.19
C SER A 101 -16.03 1.24 -36.45
N LEU A 102 -15.50 1.74 -37.56
CA LEU A 102 -16.10 1.49 -38.86
C LEU A 102 -16.08 -0.03 -39.05
N PRO A 103 -17.20 -0.67 -39.43
CA PRO A 103 -17.15 -2.05 -39.85
C PRO A 103 -16.21 -2.10 -41.06
N MET A 104 -15.12 -2.86 -40.95
CA MET A 104 -14.28 -3.23 -42.08
C MET A 104 -15.14 -4.14 -42.98
N GLY A 105 -15.96 -3.54 -43.83
CA GLY A 105 -16.60 -4.21 -44.94
C GLY A 105 -15.52 -4.57 -45.93
N GLY A 106 -15.11 -5.84 -45.93
CA GLY A 106 -14.22 -6.40 -46.93
C GLY A 106 -14.77 -6.14 -48.33
N GLY A 107 -13.99 -5.42 -49.12
CA GLY A 107 -14.27 -5.19 -50.53
C GLY A 107 -13.40 -6.14 -51.33
N ASP A 108 -13.93 -7.33 -51.59
CA ASP A 108 -13.28 -8.35 -52.41
C ASP A 108 -14.34 -8.96 -53.33
N ASP A 109 -14.97 -8.13 -54.17
CA ASP A 109 -15.63 -8.59 -55.39
C ASP A 109 -15.06 -7.77 -56.54
N LEU A 110 -14.10 -8.36 -57.25
CA LEU A 110 -13.86 -8.39 -58.72
C LEU A 110 -12.41 -8.77 -59.04
#